data_AF-A0A525JYN7-F1
#
_entry.id   AF-A0A525JYN7-F1
#
_cell.length_a   1.000
_cell.length_b   1.000
_cell.length_c   1.000
_cell.angle_alpha   90.00
_cell.angle_beta   90.00
_cell.angle_gamma   90.00
#
_symmetry.space_group_name_H-M   'P 1'
#
loop_
_entity.id
_entity.type
_entity.pdbx_description
1 polymer ?
#
loop_
_entity_poly.entity_id
_entity_poly.type
_entity_poly.pdbx_seq_one_letter_code
_entity_poly.pdbx_strand_id
1 'polypeptide(L)' 'MTKSDAKPAAPARIAAFRAGLSAEARAAAFLMAKGYRILAKRFRTPYGEIDLVARRRNLLAFV' A
#
# COMPACT_ATOMS: atom_id res chain seq x y z
N MET A 1 6.45 -33.80 15.47
CA MET A 1 7.04 -33.90 14.11
C MET A 1 5.98 -34.44 13.15
N THR A 2 5.13 -33.57 12.60
CA THR A 2 4.28 -33.89 11.44
C THR A 2 4.22 -32.63 10.58
N LYS A 3 4.69 -32.79 9.33
CA LYS A 3 4.94 -31.74 8.35
C LYS A 3 3.69 -30.92 8.07
N SER A 4 3.80 -29.59 8.16
CA SER A 4 2.83 -28.67 7.58
C SER A 4 3.04 -28.62 6.06
N ASP A 5 2.05 -29.08 5.31
CA ASP A 5 1.99 -28.94 3.85
C ASP A 5 1.88 -27.45 3.45
N ALA A 6 3.02 -26.79 3.32
CA ALA A 6 3.11 -25.48 2.68
C ALA A 6 2.94 -25.67 1.17
N LYS A 7 1.68 -25.65 0.71
CA LYS A 7 1.35 -25.55 -0.72
C LYS A 7 2.15 -24.37 -1.31
N PRO A 8 2.97 -24.54 -2.36
CA PRO A 8 3.69 -23.43 -2.95
C PRO A 8 2.67 -22.39 -3.43
N ALA A 9 2.81 -21.14 -3.00
CA ALA A 9 1.90 -20.08 -3.37
C ALA A 9 1.82 -20.00 -4.90
N ALA A 10 0.61 -20.17 -5.45
CA ALA A 10 0.38 -20.19 -6.89
C ALA A 10 1.01 -18.96 -7.57
N PRO A 11 1.61 -19.09 -8.77
CA PRO A 11 2.32 -18.01 -9.46
C PRO A 11 1.48 -16.73 -9.67
N ALA A 12 0.15 -16.87 -9.77
CA ALA A 12 -0.80 -15.74 -9.81
C ALA A 12 -0.75 -14.85 -8.54
N ARG A 13 -0.51 -15.44 -7.37
CA ARG A 13 -0.40 -14.72 -6.09
C ARG A 13 0.89 -13.89 -6.03
N ILE A 14 1.97 -14.37 -6.64
CA ILE A 14 3.27 -13.66 -6.71
C ILE A 14 3.18 -12.46 -7.68
N ALA A 15 2.51 -12.63 -8.83
CA ALA A 15 2.29 -11.55 -9.80
C ALA A 15 1.39 -10.44 -9.22
N ALA A 16 0.31 -10.80 -8.53
CA ALA A 16 -0.56 -9.84 -7.84
C ALA A 16 0.18 -9.07 -6.73
N PHE A 17 1.11 -9.73 -6.02
CA PHE A 17 1.91 -9.09 -4.96
C PHE A 17 2.90 -8.06 -5.51
N ARG A 18 3.56 -8.37 -6.65
CA ARG A 18 4.43 -7.43 -7.37
C ARG A 18 3.65 -6.26 -7.97
N ALA A 19 2.43 -6.51 -8.45
CA ALA A 19 1.53 -5.47 -8.94
C ALA A 19 1.03 -4.56 -7.79
N GLY A 20 0.70 -5.12 -6.62
CA GLY A 20 0.22 -4.38 -5.45
C GLY A 20 1.25 -3.43 -4.85
N LEU A 21 2.49 -3.89 -4.64
CA LEU A 21 3.60 -3.02 -4.16
C LEU A 21 3.88 -1.86 -5.13
N SER A 22 3.69 -2.09 -6.42
CA SER A 22 3.83 -1.04 -7.43
C SER A 22 2.66 -0.05 -7.44
N ALA A 23 1.48 -0.44 -6.96
CA ALA A 23 0.30 0.43 -6.95
C ALA A 23 0.41 1.51 -5.88
N GLU A 24 0.79 1.17 -4.65
CA GLU A 24 1.01 2.15 -3.57
C GLU A 24 2.15 3.12 -3.94
N ALA A 25 3.25 2.60 -4.50
CA ALA A 25 4.35 3.43 -4.98
C ALA A 25 3.92 4.37 -6.12
N ARG A 26 3.12 3.91 -7.07
CA ARG A 26 2.55 4.75 -8.15
C ARG A 26 1.58 5.79 -7.61
N ALA A 27 0.71 5.43 -6.66
CA ALA A 27 -0.22 6.37 -6.04
C ALA A 27 0.54 7.47 -5.29
N ALA A 28 1.56 7.10 -4.51
CA ALA A 28 2.43 8.05 -3.84
C ALA A 28 3.15 8.96 -4.86
N ALA A 29 3.72 8.39 -5.93
CA ALA A 29 4.39 9.16 -6.98
C ALA A 29 3.43 10.12 -7.70
N PHE A 30 2.22 9.68 -8.01
CA PHE A 30 1.18 10.52 -8.62
C PHE A 30 0.77 11.67 -7.69
N LEU A 31 0.52 11.39 -6.41
CA LEU A 31 0.19 12.41 -5.41
C LEU A 31 1.32 13.42 -5.25
N MET A 32 2.58 12.95 -5.18
CA MET A 32 3.75 13.83 -5.16
C MET A 32 3.84 14.71 -6.41
N ALA A 33 3.63 14.15 -7.60
CA ALA A 33 3.60 14.91 -8.85
C ALA A 33 2.45 15.94 -8.90
N LYS A 34 1.32 15.67 -8.23
CA LYS A 34 0.20 16.62 -8.05
C LYS A 34 0.47 17.68 -6.97
N GLY A 35 1.64 17.65 -6.34
CA GLY A 35 2.05 18.61 -5.31
C GLY A 35 1.57 18.29 -3.90
N TYR A 36 1.19 17.03 -3.64
CA TYR A 36 0.93 16.56 -2.29
C TYR A 36 2.23 16.13 -1.62
N ARG A 37 2.31 16.31 -0.30
CA ARG A 37 3.34 15.71 0.54
C ARG A 37 2.77 14.45 1.19
N ILE A 38 3.44 13.31 1.00
CA ILE A 38 3.08 12.08 1.71
C ILE A 38 3.48 12.24 3.18
N LEU A 39 2.53 12.06 4.08
CA LEU A 39 2.71 12.17 5.53
C LEU A 39 2.90 10.81 6.19
N ALA A 40 2.19 9.78 5.71
CA ALA A 40 2.33 8.41 6.21
C ALA A 40 2.03 7.41 5.08
N LYS A 41 2.61 6.21 5.22
CA LYS A 41 2.35 5.04 4.38
C LYS A 41 1.99 3.87 5.27
N ARG A 42 1.05 3.02 4.84
CA ARG A 42 0.56 1.83 5.57
C ARG A 42 0.23 2.15 7.03
N PHE A 43 -0.52 3.22 7.23
CA PHE A 43 -0.86 3.74 8.54
C PHE A 43 -1.94 2.86 9.19
N ARG A 44 -1.57 2.24 10.32
CA ARG A 44 -2.50 1.39 11.08
C ARG A 44 -3.24 2.22 12.12
N THR A 45 -4.55 2.02 12.18
CA THR A 45 -5.43 2.60 13.18
C THR A 45 -6.13 1.49 13.97
N PRO A 46 -6.66 1.77 15.16
CA PRO A 46 -7.48 0.81 15.91
C PRO A 46 -8.71 0.30 15.14
N TYR A 47 -9.16 1.03 14.10
CA TYR A 47 -10.37 0.74 13.34
C TYR A 47 -10.11 0.23 11.91
N GLY A 48 -8.85 0.12 11.48
CA GLY A 48 -8.49 -0.29 10.12
C GLY A 48 -7.11 0.18 9.67
N GLU A 49 -6.78 -0.07 8.41
CA GLU A 49 -5.53 0.35 7.77
C GLU A 49 -5.83 1.43 6.72
N ILE A 50 -4.93 2.41 6.60
CA ILE A 50 -4.93 3.44 5.55
C ILE A 50 -3.64 3.28 4.75
N ASP A 51 -3.73 3.16 3.44
CA ASP A 51 -2.55 2.93 2.61
C ASP A 51 -1.67 4.17 2.53
N LEU A 52 -2.25 5.35 2.28
CA LEU A 52 -1.52 6.61 2.20
C LEU A 52 -2.26 7.76 2.88
N VAL A 53 -1.50 8.57 3.61
CA VAL A 53 -1.95 9.89 4.09
C VAL A 53 -1.15 10.95 3.38
N ALA A 54 -1.82 11.88 2.70
CA ALA A 54 -1.17 12.92 1.89
C ALA A 54 -1.78 14.30 2.14
N ARG A 55 -0.97 15.36 2.09
CA ARG A 55 -1.43 16.74 2.34
C ARG A 55 -1.01 17.69 1.24
N ARG A 56 -1.91 18.57 0.82
CA ARG A 56 -1.65 19.70 -0.09
C ARG A 56 -2.31 20.96 0.46
N ARG A 57 -1.50 21.91 0.97
CA ARG A 57 -2.00 23.12 1.65
C ARG A 57 -2.97 22.75 2.79
N ASN A 58 -4.24 23.12 2.67
CA ASN A 58 -5.30 22.88 3.66
C ASN A 58 -6.13 21.61 3.35
N LEU A 59 -5.74 20.82 2.34
CA LEU A 59 -6.39 19.56 2.00
C LEU A 59 -5.58 18.38 2.55
N LEU A 60 -6.23 17.52 3.33
CA LEU A 60 -5.72 16.23 3.78
C LEU A 60 -6.49 15.12 3.05
N ALA A 61 -5.76 14.18 2.45
CA ALA A 61 -6.30 13.07 1.69
C ALA A 61 -5.86 11.75 2.31
N PHE A 62 -6.82 10.82 2.43
CA PHE A 62 -6.63 9.44 2.87
C PHE A 62 -6.97 8.57 1.66
N VAL A 63 -6.00 7.76 1.23
CA VAL A 63 -6.08 6.91 0.04
C VAL A 63 -5.83 5.47 0.43
#